data_AF-A0A920BNG8-F1
#
_entry.id   AF-A0A920BNG8-F1
#
_cell.length_a   1.000
_cell.length_b   1.000
_cell.length_c   1.000
_cell.angle_alpha   90.00
_cell.angle_beta   90.00
_cell.angle_gamma   90.00
#
_symmetry.space_group_name_H-M   'P 1'
#
loop_
_entity.id
_entity.type
_entity.pdbx_description
1 polymer ?
#
loop_
_entity_poly.entity_id
_entity_poly.type
_entity_poly.pdbx_seq_one_letter_code
_entity_poly.pdbx_strand_id
1 'polypeptide(L)'
;MIIVVSPAKALDFESPWATQKSSKPSLLKKSEELVGVLSQKSPDQLGSLMSLSDSLAELNFERYQDWSTPFTKQNSRPAILSFNGDTYTGMNASESFSEEDYDYAQETLRILSGLYGVLRPLI
;
A
#
# COMPACT_ATOMS: atom_id res chain seq x y z
N MET A 1 3.41 21.40 7.78
CA MET A 1 4.65 20.58 7.74
C MET A 1 4.28 19.23 7.14
N ILE A 2 5.12 18.65 6.26
CA ILE A 2 4.86 17.33 5.65
C ILE A 2 6.02 16.40 5.96
N ILE A 3 5.70 15.21 6.45
CA ILE A 3 6.62 14.11 6.72
C ILE A 3 6.52 13.12 5.55
N VAL A 4 7.65 12.69 5.02
CA VAL A 4 7.70 11.73 3.92
C VAL A 4 8.46 10.49 4.37
N VAL A 5 7.86 9.32 4.19
CA VAL A 5 8.47 8.03 4.52
C VAL A 5 8.46 7.09 3.31
N SER A 6 9.38 6.13 3.32
CA SER A 6 9.43 5.05 2.35
C SER A 6 8.30 4.04 2.59
N PRO A 7 7.85 3.31 1.55
CA PRO A 7 6.95 2.17 1.74
C PRO A 7 7.71 0.99 2.36
N ALA A 8 6.97 -0.01 2.86
CA ALA A 8 7.54 -1.29 3.27
C ALA A 8 7.28 -2.38 2.21
N LYS A 9 8.16 -3.39 2.16
CA LYS A 9 7.99 -4.55 1.28
C LYS A 9 6.98 -5.56 1.83
N ALA A 10 7.01 -5.78 3.15
CA ALA A 10 6.05 -6.64 3.82
C ALA A 10 4.75 -5.88 4.06
N LEU A 11 3.64 -6.59 3.89
CA LEU A 11 2.30 -6.06 4.01
C LEU A 11 1.50 -6.96 4.96
N ASP A 12 0.67 -6.34 5.79
CA ASP A 12 -0.30 -7.00 6.65
C ASP A 12 -1.72 -6.76 6.09
N PHE A 13 -2.38 -7.85 5.72
CA PHE A 13 -3.75 -7.86 5.21
C PHE A 13 -4.73 -8.56 6.16
N GLU A 14 -4.25 -9.12 7.27
CA GLU A 14 -5.05 -9.99 8.14
C GLU A 14 -5.50 -9.27 9.41
N SER A 15 -4.67 -8.38 9.95
CA SER A 15 -4.99 -7.67 11.18
C SER A 15 -6.28 -6.86 11.05
N PRO A 16 -7.09 -6.72 12.12
CA PRO A 16 -8.27 -5.86 12.08
C PRO A 16 -7.89 -4.41 11.78
N TRP A 17 -8.84 -3.63 11.26
CA TRP A 17 -8.64 -2.19 11.08
C TRP A 17 -8.81 -1.49 12.43
N ALA A 18 -7.83 -0.67 12.79
CA ALA A 18 -7.88 0.15 14.00
C ALA A 18 -8.71 1.45 13.84
N THR A 19 -9.16 1.76 12.62
CA THR A 19 -10.06 2.88 12.31
C THR A 19 -11.07 2.47 11.23
N GLN A 20 -12.22 3.13 11.16
CA GLN A 20 -13.18 2.96 10.07
C GLN A 20 -12.96 3.94 8.91
N LYS A 21 -12.06 4.93 9.07
CA LYS A 21 -11.77 5.96 8.09
C LYS A 21 -10.94 5.41 6.92
N SER A 22 -11.24 5.89 5.73
CA SER A 22 -10.48 5.59 4.51
C SER A 22 -10.65 6.72 3.49
N SER A 23 -9.80 6.71 2.47
CA SER A 23 -9.72 7.72 1.42
C SER A 23 -9.24 7.05 0.13
N LYS A 24 -9.22 7.79 -0.99
CA LYS A 24 -8.80 7.24 -2.29
C LYS A 24 -7.43 7.76 -2.70
N PRO A 25 -6.64 6.97 -3.45
CA PRO A 25 -5.38 7.43 -4.02
C PRO A 25 -5.60 8.58 -5.00
N SER A 26 -4.79 9.63 -4.88
CA SER A 26 -4.89 10.81 -5.75
C SER A 26 -4.47 10.53 -7.19
N LEU A 27 -3.60 9.53 -7.40
CA LEU A 27 -3.02 9.19 -8.71
C LEU A 27 -3.54 7.85 -9.25
N LEU A 28 -4.76 7.46 -8.92
CA LEU A 28 -5.33 6.16 -9.29
C LEU A 28 -5.23 5.85 -10.79
N LYS A 29 -5.48 6.83 -11.66
CA LYS A 29 -5.35 6.66 -13.13
C LYS A 29 -3.93 6.24 -13.55
N LYS A 30 -2.90 6.75 -12.87
CA LYS A 30 -1.50 6.38 -13.13
C LYS A 30 -1.18 4.99 -12.60
N SER A 31 -1.79 4.61 -11.48
CA SER A 31 -1.71 3.23 -10.99
C SER A 31 -2.36 2.25 -11.96
N GLU A 32 -3.54 2.57 -12.51
CA GLU A 32 -4.22 1.75 -13.52
C GLU A 32 -3.35 1.53 -14.77
N GLU A 33 -2.70 2.59 -15.27
CA GLU A 33 -1.74 2.49 -16.39
C GLU A 33 -0.59 1.52 -16.06
N LEU A 34 -0.02 1.61 -14.85
CA LEU A 34 1.08 0.73 -14.41
C LEU A 34 0.62 -0.72 -14.23
N VAL A 35 -0.50 -0.96 -13.53
CA VAL A 35 -1.04 -2.31 -13.33
C VAL A 35 -1.37 -2.95 -14.67
N GLY A 36 -1.96 -2.21 -15.62
CA GLY A 36 -2.29 -2.73 -16.95
C GLY A 36 -1.07 -3.26 -17.73
N VAL A 37 0.13 -2.71 -17.46
CA VAL A 37 1.38 -3.22 -18.03
C VAL A 37 1.94 -4.38 -17.21
N LEU A 38 1.86 -4.30 -15.88
CA LEU A 38 2.44 -5.30 -14.97
C LEU A 38 1.66 -6.62 -14.96
N SER A 39 0.32 -6.58 -15.08
CA SER A 39 -0.54 -7.78 -15.13
C SER A 39 -0.37 -8.62 -16.40
N GLN A 40 0.26 -8.07 -17.44
CA GLN A 40 0.59 -8.79 -18.67
C GLN A 40 1.93 -9.53 -18.60
N LYS A 41 2.71 -9.34 -17.53
CA LYS A 41 4.03 -9.97 -17.37
C LYS A 41 3.90 -11.33 -16.71
N SER A 42 4.71 -12.31 -17.13
CA SER A 42 4.81 -13.58 -16.40
C SER A 42 5.54 -13.41 -15.05
N PRO A 43 5.40 -14.36 -14.11
CA PRO A 43 6.19 -14.37 -12.88
C PRO A 43 7.69 -14.19 -13.15
N ASP A 44 8.29 -14.96 -14.08
CA ASP A 44 9.72 -14.83 -14.42
C ASP A 44 10.13 -13.43 -14.89
N GLN A 45 9.27 -12.78 -15.67
CA GLN A 45 9.50 -11.41 -16.15
C GLN A 45 9.42 -10.40 -15.00
N LEU A 46 8.47 -10.57 -14.07
CA LEU A 46 8.37 -9.74 -12.87
C LEU A 46 9.56 -9.95 -11.93
N GLY A 47 9.96 -11.22 -11.72
CA GLY A 47 11.12 -11.59 -10.91
C GLY A 47 12.40 -10.95 -11.43
N SER A 48 12.63 -11.02 -12.74
CA SER A 48 13.79 -10.38 -13.39
C SER A 48 13.73 -8.85 -13.30
N LEU A 49 12.57 -8.25 -13.57
CA LEU A 49 12.39 -6.79 -13.58
C LEU A 49 12.58 -6.17 -12.19
N MET A 50 12.07 -6.82 -11.15
CA MET A 50 12.05 -6.30 -9.77
C MET A 50 13.13 -6.92 -8.88
N SER A 51 13.96 -7.81 -9.43
CA SER A 51 14.98 -8.58 -8.70
C SER A 51 14.38 -9.31 -7.49
N LEU A 52 13.32 -10.08 -7.73
CA LEU A 52 12.59 -10.84 -6.71
C LEU A 52 12.99 -12.33 -6.75
N SER A 53 12.78 -13.03 -5.63
CA SER A 53 12.75 -14.50 -5.63
C SER A 53 11.52 -15.02 -6.38
N ASP A 54 11.56 -16.27 -6.82
CA ASP A 54 10.44 -16.92 -7.52
C ASP A 54 9.12 -16.82 -6.73
N SER A 55 9.17 -17.10 -5.43
CA SER A 55 8.01 -16.98 -4.54
C SER A 55 7.43 -15.57 -4.46
N LEU A 56 8.28 -14.54 -4.48
CA LEU A 56 7.84 -13.14 -4.47
C LEU A 56 7.35 -12.72 -5.85
N ALA A 57 7.90 -13.28 -6.92
CA ALA A 57 7.47 -13.02 -8.28
C ALA A 57 6.06 -13.58 -8.54
N GLU A 58 5.78 -14.82 -8.11
CA GLU A 58 4.45 -15.44 -8.14
C GLU A 58 3.45 -14.63 -7.32
N LEU A 59 3.79 -14.28 -6.08
CA LEU A 59 2.93 -13.46 -5.23
C LEU A 59 2.60 -12.10 -5.86
N ASN A 60 3.58 -11.42 -6.48
CA ASN A 60 3.31 -10.14 -7.13
C ASN A 60 2.52 -10.30 -8.43
N PHE A 61 2.72 -11.40 -9.16
CA PHE A 61 1.89 -11.74 -10.32
C PHE A 61 0.42 -11.85 -9.92
N GLU A 62 0.10 -12.65 -8.90
CA GLU A 62 -1.26 -12.79 -8.36
C GLU A 62 -1.82 -11.44 -7.92
N ARG A 63 -1.05 -10.65 -7.16
CA ARG A 63 -1.46 -9.31 -6.73
C ARG A 63 -1.82 -8.38 -7.88
N TYR A 64 -1.11 -8.45 -9.01
CA TYR A 64 -1.45 -7.63 -10.19
C TYR A 64 -2.69 -8.13 -10.92
N GLN A 65 -2.99 -9.44 -10.86
CA GLN A 65 -4.24 -9.99 -11.41
C GLN A 65 -5.46 -9.67 -10.54
N ASP A 66 -5.29 -9.72 -9.22
CA ASP A 66 -6.36 -9.44 -8.26
C ASP A 66 -6.61 -7.94 -8.06
N TRP A 67 -5.67 -7.11 -8.49
CA TRP A 67 -5.81 -5.66 -8.40
C TRP A 67 -7.00 -5.18 -9.20
N SER A 68 -7.96 -4.59 -8.50
CA SER A 68 -9.22 -4.15 -9.10
C SER A 68 -9.77 -2.91 -8.44
N THR A 69 -10.43 -2.08 -9.23
CA THR A 69 -11.21 -0.93 -8.78
C THR A 69 -12.71 -1.22 -8.96
N PRO A 70 -13.60 -0.65 -8.12
CA PRO A 70 -13.35 0.30 -7.04
C PRO A 70 -12.74 -0.33 -5.78
N PHE A 71 -11.96 0.47 -5.04
CA PHE A 71 -11.44 0.06 -3.73
C PHE A 71 -12.51 0.12 -2.64
N THR A 72 -12.59 -0.97 -1.89
CA THR A 72 -13.52 -1.22 -0.79
C THR A 72 -12.76 -1.83 0.39
N LYS A 73 -13.42 -1.96 1.55
CA LYS A 73 -12.81 -2.60 2.72
C LYS A 73 -12.46 -4.09 2.50
N GLN A 74 -13.00 -4.70 1.44
CA GLN A 74 -12.78 -6.09 1.09
C GLN A 74 -11.52 -6.30 0.23
N ASN A 75 -11.13 -5.32 -0.59
CA ASN A 75 -10.00 -5.45 -1.52
C ASN A 75 -8.89 -4.40 -1.32
N SER A 76 -9.05 -3.51 -0.34
CA SER A 76 -8.07 -2.47 0.01
C SER A 76 -7.98 -2.31 1.52
N ARG A 77 -6.87 -1.75 2.00
CA ARG A 77 -6.62 -1.46 3.42
C ARG A 77 -5.78 -0.18 3.53
N PRO A 78 -6.06 0.70 4.52
CA PRO A 78 -5.28 1.92 4.77
C PRO A 78 -3.78 1.67 4.75
N ALA A 79 -3.03 2.43 3.95
CA ALA A 79 -1.60 2.28 3.78
C ALA A 79 -0.82 2.21 5.10
N ILE A 80 -1.17 3.06 6.08
CA ILE A 80 -0.52 3.09 7.40
C ILE A 80 -0.74 1.82 8.23
N LEU A 81 -1.82 1.09 7.94
CA LEU A 81 -2.16 -0.19 8.58
C LEU A 81 -1.73 -1.40 7.75
N SER A 82 -1.38 -1.19 6.48
CA SER A 82 -0.98 -2.24 5.55
C SER A 82 0.53 -2.46 5.55
N PHE A 83 1.33 -1.40 5.61
CA PHE A 83 2.78 -1.55 5.56
C PHE A 83 3.34 -2.12 6.87
N ASN A 84 4.14 -3.19 6.75
CA ASN A 84 4.78 -3.85 7.87
C ASN A 84 6.31 -3.82 7.68
N GLY A 85 7.01 -3.19 8.62
CA GLY A 85 8.46 -3.01 8.60
C GLY A 85 8.88 -1.98 9.64
N ASP A 86 10.17 -1.86 9.93
CA ASP A 86 10.68 -1.14 11.12
C ASP A 86 10.10 0.27 11.32
N THR A 87 9.94 1.06 10.25
CA THR A 87 9.32 2.40 10.32
C THR A 87 7.87 2.34 10.79
N TYR A 88 7.10 1.37 10.32
CA TYR A 88 5.68 1.21 10.63
C TYR A 88 5.47 0.52 11.98
N THR A 89 6.34 -0.44 12.32
CA THR A 89 6.40 -1.05 13.66
C THR A 89 6.72 0.00 14.71
N GLY A 90 7.72 0.87 14.47
CA GLY A 90 8.05 1.96 15.37
C GLY A 90 6.96 3.04 15.47
N MET A 91 6.19 3.24 14.39
CA MET A 91 5.03 4.14 14.40
C MET A 91 3.85 3.57 15.20
N ASN A 92 3.72 2.24 15.24
CA ASN A 92 2.69 1.49 15.96
C ASN A 92 1.28 2.08 15.83
N ALA A 93 0.88 2.47 14.62
CA ALA A 93 -0.36 3.20 14.40
C ALA A 93 -1.60 2.39 14.84
N SER A 94 -1.60 1.08 14.61
CA SER A 94 -2.71 0.20 14.96
C SER A 94 -3.06 0.19 16.44
N GLU A 95 -2.07 0.31 17.33
CA GLU A 95 -2.28 0.21 18.78
C GLU A 95 -2.26 1.57 19.48
N SER A 96 -1.54 2.56 18.93
CA SER A 96 -1.26 3.83 19.61
C SER A 96 -2.07 5.03 19.11
N PHE A 97 -2.60 4.99 17.89
CA PHE A 97 -3.31 6.14 17.33
C PHE A 97 -4.77 6.18 17.77
N SER A 98 -5.20 7.36 18.19
CA SER A 98 -6.61 7.75 18.27
C SER A 98 -7.17 8.13 16.89
N GLU A 99 -8.48 8.33 16.79
CA GLU A 99 -9.12 8.83 15.57
C GLU A 99 -8.63 10.24 15.17
N GLU A 100 -8.20 11.06 16.13
CA GLU A 100 -7.60 12.38 15.88
C GLU A 100 -6.16 12.25 15.37
N ASP A 101 -5.39 11.27 15.85
CA ASP A 101 -4.04 10.99 15.34
C ASP A 101 -4.08 10.52 13.89
N TYR A 102 -5.09 9.72 13.52
CA TYR A 102 -5.32 9.35 12.12
C TYR A 102 -5.62 10.57 11.23
N ASP A 103 -6.42 11.53 11.71
CA ASP A 103 -6.70 12.76 10.96
C ASP A 103 -5.44 13.61 10.81
N TYR A 104 -4.67 13.78 11.89
CA TYR A 104 -3.41 14.52 11.87
C TYR A 104 -2.38 13.88 10.93
N ALA A 105 -2.25 12.54 10.98
CA ALA A 105 -1.38 11.80 10.07
C ALA A 105 -1.87 11.95 8.62
N GLN A 106 -3.18 11.90 8.38
CA GLN A 106 -3.76 12.07 7.05
C GLN A 106 -3.38 13.42 6.42
N GLU A 107 -3.27 14.47 7.24
CA GLU A 107 -2.84 15.80 6.79
C GLU A 107 -1.32 15.90 6.61
N THR A 108 -0.54 15.32 7.53
CA THR A 108 0.90 15.61 7.66
C THR A 108 1.84 14.52 7.13
N LEU A 109 1.41 13.27 7.00
CA LEU A 109 2.25 12.14 6.58
C LEU A 109 1.99 11.73 5.12
N ARG A 110 3.06 11.47 4.37
CA ARG A 110 3.02 10.92 3.01
C ARG A 110 3.93 9.72 2.90
N ILE A 111 3.44 8.67 2.26
CA ILE A 111 4.19 7.45 1.98
C ILE A 111 4.48 7.41 0.49
N LEU A 112 5.75 7.36 0.10
CA LEU A 112 6.11 7.19 -1.32
C LEU A 112 5.72 5.78 -1.78
N SER A 113 5.26 5.66 -3.02
CA SER A 113 4.86 4.38 -3.60
C SER A 113 5.21 4.33 -5.07
N GLY A 114 5.89 3.25 -5.50
CA GLY A 114 6.15 3.03 -6.92
C GLY A 114 4.87 2.89 -7.75
N LEU A 115 3.82 2.27 -7.17
CA LEU A 115 2.56 2.03 -7.87
C LEU A 115 1.57 3.20 -7.73
N TYR A 116 1.48 3.78 -6.54
CA TYR A 116 0.48 4.81 -6.23
C TYR A 116 1.05 6.24 -6.25
N GLY A 117 2.35 6.39 -6.51
CA GLY A 117 3.09 7.66 -6.45
C GLY A 117 3.25 8.13 -5.01
N VAL A 118 2.20 8.73 -4.45
CA VAL A 118 2.16 9.21 -3.09
C VAL A 118 0.85 8.78 -2.42
N LEU A 119 0.97 8.05 -1.32
CA LEU A 119 -0.12 7.62 -0.48
C LEU A 119 -0.25 8.54 0.73
N ARG A 120 -1.49 8.77 1.14
CA ARG A 120 -1.82 9.28 2.48
C ARG A 120 -2.10 8.06 3.38
N PRO A 121 -1.94 8.18 4.70
CA PRO A 121 -2.15 7.10 5.66
C PRO A 121 -3.43 6.29 5.49
N LEU A 122 -4.55 6.95 5.19
CA LEU A 122 -5.87 6.35 5.11
C LEU A 122 -6.27 5.97 3.67
N ILE A 123 -5.33 5.87 2.72
CA ILE A 123 -5.62 5.40 1.35
C ILE A 123 -5.57 3.87 1.31
#